data_AF-A0AAV4XKN2-F1
#
_entry.id   AF-A0AAV4XKN2-F1
#
_cell.length_a   1.000
_cell.length_b   1.000
_cell.length_c   1.000
_cell.angle_alpha   90.00
_cell.angle_beta   90.00
_cell.angle_gamma   90.00
#
_symmetry.space_group_name_H-M   'P 1'
#
loop_
_entity.id
_entity.type
_entity.pdbx_description
1 polymer ?
#
loop_
_entity_poly.entity_id
_entity_poly.type
_entity_poly.pdbx_seq_one_letter_code
_entity_poly.pdbx_strand_id
1 'polypeptide(L)'
;MEEERTDSETSKASELEKYWQVVKDNPSDFGGWTYLLHYVEQENNIEAARKAFNTFFKHYPYCYGYWKKFADMEKNLNNFEAAEKIFEEGTTAIPLMKALFKRALAAAGREFRSDRLWDLYVSWEEENKKLKEVTAAYDELLTIPSQLYSHHFEKFRKHVKKNHPREILSTDEFLELRQNVVNTLKHDAVLGEDDDDDKLPDKNSDSPPPGMDLDDAPPGLEPDGTTIEKDMMSSEELELMKKKIIEKRKILHEKNEIEVGKRWSFEEAFLWCEFLKP
;
A
#
# COMPACT_ATOMS: atom_id res chain seq x y z
N MET A 1 -45.40 38.31 -24.52
CA MET A 1 -44.26 37.39 -24.71
C MET A 1 -43.29 37.40 -23.54
N GLU A 2 -43.11 38.51 -22.81
CA GLU A 2 -42.34 38.51 -21.55
C GLU A 2 -43.13 37.89 -20.38
N GLU A 3 -44.45 38.14 -20.27
CA GLU A 3 -45.29 37.59 -19.18
C GLU A 3 -45.40 36.05 -19.17
N GLU A 4 -45.45 35.39 -20.34
CA GLU A 4 -45.49 33.91 -20.41
C GLU A 4 -44.15 33.24 -20.05
N ARG A 5 -43.01 33.94 -20.22
CA ARG A 5 -41.70 33.43 -19.77
C ARG A 5 -41.57 33.52 -18.26
N THR A 6 -42.06 34.60 -17.65
CA THR A 6 -41.97 34.80 -16.19
C THR A 6 -42.85 33.84 -15.41
N ASP A 7 -44.05 33.49 -15.90
CA ASP A 7 -44.92 32.51 -15.22
C ASP A 7 -44.36 31.08 -15.27
N SER A 8 -43.74 30.70 -16.39
CA SER A 8 -43.07 29.41 -16.57
C SER A 8 -41.87 29.23 -15.64
N GLU A 9 -41.01 30.24 -15.53
CA GLU A 9 -39.85 30.24 -14.63
C GLU A 9 -40.27 30.21 -13.15
N THR A 10 -41.35 30.92 -12.79
CA THR A 10 -41.89 30.95 -11.43
C THR A 10 -42.49 29.60 -11.02
N SER A 11 -43.16 28.91 -11.95
CA SER A 11 -43.69 27.56 -11.73
C SER A 11 -42.58 26.53 -11.51
N LYS A 12 -41.52 26.56 -12.35
CA LYS A 12 -40.36 25.66 -12.23
C LYS A 12 -39.57 25.87 -10.95
N ALA A 13 -39.40 27.12 -10.52
CA ALA A 13 -38.78 27.44 -9.24
C ALA A 13 -39.58 26.88 -8.05
N SER A 14 -40.92 26.93 -8.12
CA SER A 14 -41.82 26.34 -7.12
C SER A 14 -41.71 24.82 -7.04
N GLU A 15 -41.57 24.12 -8.16
CA GLU A 15 -41.38 22.67 -8.18
C GLU A 15 -40.00 22.26 -7.64
N LEU A 16 -38.95 22.99 -8.00
CA LEU A 16 -37.60 22.77 -7.48
C LEU A 16 -37.55 22.86 -5.95
N GLU A 17 -38.24 23.85 -5.36
CA GLU A 17 -38.29 24.02 -3.90
C GLU A 17 -38.98 22.85 -3.19
N LYS A 18 -40.01 22.23 -3.83
CA LYS A 18 -40.67 21.03 -3.29
C LYS A 18 -39.70 19.86 -3.18
N TYR A 19 -38.90 19.61 -4.22
CA TYR A 19 -37.88 18.55 -4.18
C TYR A 19 -36.79 18.86 -3.13
N TRP A 20 -36.40 20.12 -2.99
CA TRP A 20 -35.49 20.53 -1.92
C TRP A 20 -36.07 20.32 -0.53
N GLN A 21 -37.37 20.54 -0.33
CA GLN A 21 -38.01 20.33 0.97
C GLN A 21 -37.95 18.86 1.38
N VAL A 22 -38.21 17.93 0.46
CA VAL A 22 -38.14 16.47 0.74
C VAL A 22 -36.75 16.07 1.24
N VAL A 23 -35.69 16.53 0.58
CA VAL A 23 -34.32 16.18 0.98
C VAL A 23 -33.82 16.95 2.21
N LYS A 24 -34.39 18.12 2.51
CA LYS A 24 -34.12 18.87 3.75
C LYS A 24 -34.81 18.20 4.95
N ASP A 25 -36.03 17.71 4.75
CA ASP A 25 -36.80 17.02 5.79
C ASP A 25 -36.20 15.64 6.11
N ASN A 26 -35.72 14.93 5.08
CA ASN A 26 -35.02 13.67 5.24
C ASN A 26 -33.75 13.58 4.37
N PRO A 27 -32.58 14.04 4.87
CA PRO A 27 -31.32 13.95 4.15
C PRO A 27 -30.86 12.51 3.86
N SER A 28 -31.39 11.52 4.58
CA SER A 28 -31.12 10.10 4.37
C SER A 28 -32.05 9.44 3.35
N ASP A 29 -32.99 10.17 2.76
CA ASP A 29 -33.84 9.65 1.68
C ASP A 29 -33.13 9.69 0.33
N PHE A 30 -32.51 8.56 -0.03
CA PHE A 30 -31.88 8.40 -1.33
C PHE A 30 -32.86 8.63 -2.49
N GLY A 31 -34.13 8.19 -2.36
CA GLY A 31 -35.15 8.35 -3.39
C GLY A 31 -35.41 9.83 -3.68
N GLY A 32 -35.66 10.63 -2.65
CA GLY A 32 -35.83 12.08 -2.76
C GLY A 32 -34.66 12.78 -3.45
N TRP A 33 -33.42 12.41 -3.11
CA TRP A 33 -32.22 12.92 -3.80
C TRP A 33 -32.20 12.55 -5.28
N THR A 34 -32.53 11.31 -5.64
CA THR A 34 -32.54 10.90 -7.06
C THR A 34 -33.56 11.66 -7.89
N TYR A 35 -34.74 11.96 -7.34
CA TYR A 35 -35.76 12.78 -8.01
C TYR A 35 -35.29 14.22 -8.21
N LEU A 36 -34.71 14.84 -7.16
CA LEU A 36 -34.14 16.18 -7.25
C LEU A 36 -33.05 16.25 -8.32
N LEU A 37 -32.11 15.30 -8.32
CA LEU A 37 -31.01 15.24 -9.29
C LEU A 37 -31.50 15.01 -10.72
N HIS A 38 -32.53 14.18 -10.90
CA HIS A 38 -33.14 13.97 -12.21
C HIS A 38 -33.86 15.23 -12.72
N TYR A 39 -34.56 15.94 -11.85
CA TYR A 39 -35.24 17.18 -12.21
C TYR A 39 -34.26 18.28 -12.65
N VAL A 40 -33.18 18.51 -11.88
CA VAL A 40 -32.15 19.50 -12.27
C VAL A 40 -31.39 19.12 -13.54
N GLU A 41 -31.26 17.81 -13.82
CA GLU A 41 -30.70 17.29 -15.08
C GLU A 41 -31.61 17.59 -16.27
N GLN A 42 -32.94 17.40 -16.13
CA GLN A 42 -33.91 17.73 -17.18
C GLN A 42 -33.99 19.22 -17.48
N GLU A 43 -33.94 20.06 -16.43
CA GLU A 43 -33.99 21.51 -16.57
C GLU A 43 -32.67 22.10 -17.11
N ASN A 44 -31.59 21.30 -17.16
CA ASN A 44 -30.25 21.68 -17.63
C ASN A 44 -29.71 22.97 -16.96
N ASN A 45 -30.11 23.21 -15.71
CA ASN A 45 -29.68 24.37 -14.94
C ASN A 45 -28.41 24.03 -14.14
N ILE A 46 -27.26 24.52 -14.61
CA ILE A 46 -25.95 24.21 -14.05
C ILE A 46 -25.82 24.67 -12.59
N GLU A 47 -26.28 25.87 -12.25
CA GLU A 47 -26.11 26.40 -10.89
C GLU A 47 -26.94 25.62 -9.87
N ALA A 48 -28.18 25.29 -10.25
CA ALA A 48 -29.05 24.43 -9.45
C ALA A 48 -28.47 23.01 -9.34
N ALA A 49 -27.95 22.46 -10.43
CA ALA A 49 -27.30 21.15 -10.46
C ALA A 49 -26.06 21.13 -9.57
N ARG A 50 -25.15 22.11 -9.68
CA ARG A 50 -23.96 22.23 -8.82
C ARG A 50 -24.34 22.22 -7.34
N LYS A 51 -25.37 22.99 -6.95
CA LYS A 51 -25.83 23.03 -5.55
C LYS A 51 -26.43 21.68 -5.11
N ALA A 52 -27.25 21.06 -5.96
CA ALA A 52 -27.89 19.78 -5.66
C ALA A 52 -26.85 18.64 -5.55
N PHE A 53 -25.98 18.48 -6.54
CA PHE A 53 -24.92 17.46 -6.55
C PHE A 53 -23.93 17.67 -5.40
N ASN A 54 -23.45 18.90 -5.15
CA ASN A 54 -22.51 19.16 -4.05
C ASN A 54 -23.13 18.87 -2.67
N THR A 55 -24.45 19.07 -2.51
CA THR A 55 -25.13 18.74 -1.26
C THR A 55 -25.36 17.24 -1.14
N PHE A 56 -25.74 16.58 -2.24
CA PHE A 56 -25.89 15.14 -2.32
C PHE A 56 -24.59 14.40 -1.97
N PHE A 57 -23.44 14.82 -2.51
CA PHE A 57 -22.15 14.17 -2.24
C PHE A 57 -21.67 14.32 -0.80
N LYS A 58 -22.13 15.34 -0.04
CA LYS A 58 -21.86 15.43 1.40
C LYS A 58 -22.52 14.30 2.19
N HIS A 59 -23.66 13.80 1.70
CA HIS A 59 -24.39 12.70 2.32
C HIS A 59 -24.01 11.34 1.70
N TYR A 60 -23.76 11.29 0.39
CA TYR A 60 -23.50 10.07 -0.38
C TYR A 60 -22.22 10.17 -1.23
N PRO A 61 -21.04 10.29 -0.60
CA PRO A 61 -19.78 10.47 -1.34
C PRO A 61 -19.38 9.25 -2.18
N TYR A 62 -19.87 8.05 -1.85
CA TYR A 62 -19.46 6.80 -2.48
C TYR A 62 -20.21 6.45 -3.78
N CYS A 63 -21.17 7.27 -4.20
CA CYS A 63 -22.01 7.00 -5.37
C CYS A 63 -21.35 7.45 -6.68
N TYR A 64 -20.33 6.72 -7.15
CA TYR A 64 -19.52 7.06 -8.34
C TYR A 64 -20.33 7.34 -9.61
N GLY A 65 -21.48 6.67 -9.80
CA GLY A 65 -22.35 6.88 -10.96
C GLY A 65 -22.86 8.33 -11.08
N TYR A 66 -23.09 9.00 -9.95
CA TYR A 66 -23.54 10.39 -9.93
C TYR A 66 -22.38 11.39 -10.13
N TRP A 67 -21.18 11.07 -9.63
CA TRP A 67 -19.97 11.84 -9.93
C TRP A 67 -19.70 11.90 -11.44
N LYS A 68 -19.81 10.74 -12.12
CA LYS A 68 -19.67 10.68 -13.59
C LYS A 68 -20.74 11.51 -14.29
N LYS A 69 -22.02 11.37 -13.91
CA LYS A 69 -23.12 12.15 -14.49
C LYS A 69 -22.91 13.67 -14.33
N PHE A 70 -22.46 14.10 -13.16
CA PHE A 70 -22.20 15.52 -12.89
C PHE A 70 -21.05 16.07 -13.73
N ALA A 71 -19.96 15.31 -13.85
CA ALA A 71 -18.85 15.69 -14.72
C ALA A 71 -19.23 15.69 -16.21
N ASP A 72 -20.03 14.71 -16.66
CA ASP A 72 -20.54 14.65 -18.03
C ASP A 72 -21.46 15.86 -18.33
N MET A 73 -22.26 16.32 -17.36
CA MET A 73 -23.12 17.51 -17.49
C MET A 73 -22.31 18.79 -17.69
N GLU A 74 -21.26 19.02 -16.88
CA GLU A 74 -20.36 20.17 -17.06
C GLU A 74 -19.59 20.10 -18.39
N LYS A 75 -19.15 18.90 -18.77
CA LYS A 75 -18.45 18.66 -20.03
C LYS A 75 -19.34 18.95 -21.25
N ASN A 76 -20.61 18.57 -21.22
CA ASN A 76 -21.57 18.84 -22.29
C ASN A 76 -21.78 20.35 -22.52
N LEU A 77 -21.45 21.17 -21.53
CA LEU A 77 -21.55 22.63 -21.57
C LEU A 77 -20.19 23.30 -21.85
N ASN A 78 -19.19 22.50 -22.27
CA ASN A 78 -17.81 22.88 -22.55
C ASN A 78 -17.02 23.40 -21.33
N ASN A 79 -17.50 23.15 -20.10
CA ASN A 79 -16.79 23.50 -18.87
C ASN A 79 -15.82 22.38 -18.47
N PHE A 80 -14.79 22.13 -19.27
CA PHE A 80 -13.85 21.04 -19.06
C PHE A 80 -13.09 21.15 -17.73
N GLU A 81 -12.72 22.37 -17.31
CA GLU A 81 -12.03 22.62 -16.04
C GLU A 81 -12.90 22.27 -14.83
N ALA A 82 -14.20 22.59 -14.89
CA ALA A 82 -15.14 22.22 -13.82
C ALA A 82 -15.34 20.70 -13.77
N ALA A 83 -15.43 20.03 -14.93
CA ALA A 83 -15.55 18.58 -15.00
C ALA A 83 -14.31 17.86 -14.43
N GLU A 84 -13.11 18.37 -14.70
CA GLU A 84 -11.86 17.85 -14.13
C GLU A 84 -11.86 17.97 -12.60
N LYS A 85 -12.21 19.14 -12.07
CA LYS A 85 -12.32 19.37 -10.62
C LYS A 85 -13.33 18.42 -9.96
N ILE A 86 -14.45 18.13 -10.61
CA ILE A 86 -15.46 17.17 -10.12
C ILE A 86 -14.88 15.76 -10.05
N PHE A 87 -14.09 15.34 -11.03
CA PHE A 87 -13.42 14.04 -10.98
C PHE A 87 -12.36 13.98 -9.88
N GLU A 88 -11.59 15.04 -9.67
CA GLU A 88 -10.63 15.14 -8.56
C GLU A 88 -11.35 15.07 -7.19
N GLU A 89 -12.45 15.79 -7.04
CA GLU A 89 -13.27 15.75 -5.83
C GLU A 89 -13.89 14.36 -5.61
N GLY A 90 -14.43 13.72 -6.65
CA GLY A 90 -15.00 12.38 -6.56
C GLY A 90 -13.97 11.30 -6.23
N THR A 91 -12.77 11.39 -6.80
CA THR A 91 -11.66 10.48 -6.48
C THR A 91 -11.08 10.73 -5.08
N THR A 92 -11.17 11.94 -4.56
CA THR A 92 -10.81 12.26 -3.17
C THR A 92 -11.89 11.83 -2.18
N ALA A 93 -13.17 11.97 -2.54
CA ALA A 93 -14.32 11.66 -1.71
C ALA A 93 -14.55 10.15 -1.54
N ILE A 94 -14.15 9.35 -2.53
CA ILE A 94 -14.12 7.89 -2.43
C ILE A 94 -12.75 7.51 -1.86
N PRO A 95 -12.65 7.05 -0.59
CA PRO A 95 -11.40 6.56 -0.04
C PRO A 95 -10.91 5.49 -0.99
N LEU A 96 -9.71 5.69 -1.53
CA LEU A 96 -8.97 4.65 -2.21
C LEU A 96 -9.07 3.40 -1.33
N MET A 97 -9.30 2.23 -1.94
CA MET A 97 -9.51 0.96 -1.21
C MET A 97 -8.47 0.75 -0.09
N LYS A 98 -7.22 1.21 -0.31
CA LYS A 98 -6.16 1.29 0.69
C LYS A 98 -6.55 2.02 1.97
N ALA A 99 -7.10 3.23 1.87
CA ALA A 99 -7.49 4.06 3.00
C ALA A 99 -8.63 3.42 3.81
N LEU A 100 -9.58 2.75 3.14
CA LEU A 100 -10.64 2.00 3.80
C LEU A 100 -10.07 0.81 4.60
N PHE A 101 -9.18 0.03 3.99
CA PHE A 101 -8.49 -1.06 4.69
C PHE A 101 -7.68 -0.54 5.87
N LYS A 102 -6.88 0.52 5.70
CA LYS A 102 -6.10 1.11 6.80
C LYS A 102 -6.99 1.61 7.94
N ARG A 103 -8.16 2.20 7.64
CA ARG A 103 -9.13 2.59 8.67
C ARG A 103 -9.72 1.38 9.38
N ALA A 104 -10.09 0.33 8.65
CA ALA A 104 -10.61 -0.91 9.25
C ALA A 104 -9.55 -1.58 10.15
N LEU A 105 -8.30 -1.64 9.70
CA LEU A 105 -7.17 -2.17 10.48
C LEU A 105 -6.87 -1.32 11.72
N ALA A 106 -6.97 0.00 11.62
CA ALA A 106 -6.80 0.88 12.78
C ALA A 106 -7.90 0.68 13.83
N ALA A 107 -9.13 0.37 13.39
CA ALA A 107 -10.27 0.18 14.28
C ALA A 107 -10.34 -1.23 14.88
N ALA A 108 -10.10 -2.27 14.07
CA ALA A 108 -10.36 -3.67 14.43
C ALA A 108 -9.19 -4.62 14.12
N GLY A 109 -8.06 -4.12 13.61
CA GLY A 109 -6.92 -4.95 13.22
C GLY A 109 -6.12 -5.53 14.39
N ARG A 110 -6.38 -5.07 15.63
CA ARG A 110 -5.75 -5.61 16.85
C ARG A 110 -6.64 -6.58 17.62
N GLU A 111 -7.83 -6.87 17.10
CA GLU A 111 -8.73 -7.86 17.66
C GLU A 111 -8.17 -9.27 17.47
N PHE A 112 -8.39 -10.14 18.45
CA PHE A 112 -7.83 -11.50 18.44
C PHE A 112 -8.33 -12.33 17.23
N ARG A 113 -9.52 -12.02 16.70
CA ARG A 113 -10.14 -12.66 15.53
C ARG A 113 -10.10 -11.81 14.25
N SER A 114 -9.18 -10.84 14.19
CA SER A 114 -9.01 -9.96 13.02
C SER A 114 -8.35 -10.64 11.81
N ASP A 115 -8.04 -11.94 11.90
CA ASP A 115 -7.31 -12.70 10.88
C ASP A 115 -7.90 -12.54 9.47
N ARG A 116 -9.24 -12.57 9.35
CA ARG A 116 -9.92 -12.43 8.06
C ARG A 116 -9.72 -11.04 7.45
N LEU A 117 -9.67 -9.99 8.27
CA LEU A 117 -9.44 -8.63 7.81
C LEU A 117 -8.03 -8.46 7.26
N TRP A 118 -7.04 -9.03 7.96
CA TRP A 118 -5.66 -9.05 7.51
C TRP A 118 -5.47 -9.85 6.22
N ASP A 119 -6.10 -11.02 6.12
CA ASP A 119 -6.08 -11.84 4.89
C ASP A 119 -6.61 -11.07 3.68
N LEU A 120 -7.74 -10.38 3.82
CA LEU A 120 -8.31 -9.56 2.76
C LEU A 120 -7.40 -8.40 2.36
N TYR A 121 -6.78 -7.73 3.35
CA TYR A 121 -5.86 -6.63 3.08
C TYR A 121 -4.61 -7.10 2.35
N VAL A 122 -4.01 -8.20 2.79
CA VAL A 122 -2.80 -8.78 2.17
C VAL A 122 -3.10 -9.22 0.74
N SER A 123 -4.18 -9.96 0.50
CA SER A 123 -4.57 -10.37 -0.86
C SER A 123 -4.81 -9.17 -1.78
N TRP A 124 -5.43 -8.10 -1.25
CA TRP A 124 -5.61 -6.87 -2.02
C TRP A 124 -4.27 -6.20 -2.39
N GLU A 125 -3.31 -6.08 -1.46
CA GLU A 125 -1.98 -5.52 -1.78
C GLU A 125 -1.19 -6.42 -2.75
N GLU A 126 -1.35 -7.75 -2.66
CA GLU A 126 -0.76 -8.72 -3.61
C GLU A 126 -1.32 -8.54 -5.04
N GLU A 127 -2.64 -8.37 -5.19
CA GLU A 127 -3.30 -8.08 -6.47
C GLU A 127 -2.81 -6.76 -7.08
N ASN A 128 -2.54 -5.75 -6.23
CA ASN A 128 -1.97 -4.47 -6.65
C ASN A 128 -0.45 -4.55 -6.92
N LYS A 129 0.17 -5.72 -6.76
CA LYS A 129 1.62 -5.98 -6.95
C LYS A 129 2.52 -5.08 -6.08
N LYS A 130 2.01 -4.60 -4.94
CA LYS A 130 2.76 -3.76 -4.00
C LYS A 130 3.46 -4.63 -2.96
N LEU A 131 4.45 -5.40 -3.40
CA LEU A 131 5.10 -6.43 -2.58
C LEU A 131 5.77 -5.89 -1.30
N LYS A 132 6.29 -4.65 -1.32
CA LYS A 132 6.82 -3.98 -0.12
C LYS A 132 5.74 -3.71 0.94
N GLU A 133 4.55 -3.32 0.49
CA GLU A 133 3.41 -3.06 1.37
C GLU A 133 2.86 -4.37 1.95
N VAL A 134 2.88 -5.46 1.17
CA VAL A 134 2.56 -6.81 1.66
C VAL A 134 3.51 -7.20 2.79
N THR A 135 4.82 -6.98 2.62
CA THR A 135 5.80 -7.25 3.68
C THR A 135 5.57 -6.38 4.92
N ALA A 136 5.30 -5.09 4.74
CA ALA A 136 4.96 -4.19 5.85
C ALA A 136 3.69 -4.64 6.59
N ALA A 137 2.67 -5.12 5.87
CA ALA A 137 1.46 -5.68 6.46
C ALA A 137 1.76 -6.94 7.31
N TYR A 138 2.63 -7.84 6.82
CA TYR A 138 3.09 -8.98 7.62
C TYR A 138 3.93 -8.54 8.82
N ASP A 139 4.80 -7.55 8.68
CA ASP A 139 5.61 -7.03 9.80
C ASP A 139 4.72 -6.46 10.91
N GLU A 140 3.62 -5.78 10.56
CA GLU A 140 2.58 -5.37 11.53
C GLU A 140 1.87 -6.60 12.14
N LEU A 141 1.35 -7.51 11.30
CA LEU A 141 0.57 -8.67 11.71
C LEU A 141 1.33 -9.63 12.62
N LEU A 142 2.62 -9.87 12.38
CA LEU A 142 3.45 -10.75 13.20
C LEU A 142 3.68 -10.23 14.61
N THR A 143 3.37 -8.96 14.88
CA THR A 143 3.43 -8.36 16.22
C THR A 143 2.06 -8.29 16.93
N ILE A 144 1.00 -8.70 16.25
CA ILE A 144 -0.37 -8.65 16.77
C ILE A 144 -0.77 -10.05 17.24
N PRO A 145 -1.20 -10.22 18.51
CA PRO A 145 -1.67 -11.51 18.98
C PRO A 145 -3.01 -11.82 18.33
N SER A 146 -3.01 -12.77 17.39
CA SER A 146 -4.21 -13.24 16.68
C SER A 146 -4.39 -14.74 16.84
N GLN A 147 -5.59 -15.23 16.55
CA GLN A 147 -5.92 -16.66 16.65
C GLN A 147 -5.10 -17.50 15.66
N LEU A 148 -4.88 -16.99 14.45
CA LEU A 148 -4.16 -17.70 13.38
C LEU A 148 -2.72 -17.19 13.20
N TYR A 149 -2.07 -16.72 14.27
CA TYR A 149 -0.70 -16.16 14.25
C TYR A 149 0.33 -17.08 13.55
N SER A 150 0.22 -18.40 13.74
CA SER A 150 1.08 -19.41 13.12
C SER A 150 0.88 -19.54 11.60
N HIS A 151 -0.39 -19.50 11.15
CA HIS A 151 -0.75 -19.54 9.74
C HIS A 151 -0.26 -18.29 8.99
N HIS A 152 -0.37 -17.12 9.62
CA HIS A 152 0.15 -15.88 9.05
C HIS A 152 1.68 -15.91 8.88
N PHE A 153 2.39 -16.50 9.84
CA PHE A 153 3.84 -16.71 9.72
C PHE A 153 4.20 -17.69 8.60
N GLU A 154 3.41 -18.75 8.38
CA GLU A 154 3.57 -19.63 7.22
C GLU A 154 3.35 -18.91 5.89
N LYS A 155 2.32 -18.08 5.78
CA LYS A 155 2.06 -17.27 4.60
C LYS A 155 3.20 -16.27 4.35
N PHE A 156 3.71 -15.61 5.38
CA PHE A 156 4.90 -14.76 5.29
C PHE A 156 6.12 -15.54 4.75
N ARG A 157 6.40 -16.74 5.26
CA ARG A 157 7.49 -17.59 4.75
C ARG A 157 7.30 -17.93 3.27
N LYS A 158 6.07 -18.19 2.82
CA LYS A 158 5.77 -18.42 1.39
C LYS A 158 6.00 -17.16 0.56
N HIS A 159 5.58 -15.99 1.04
CA HIS A 159 5.83 -14.69 0.40
C HIS A 159 7.32 -14.42 0.20
N VAL A 160 8.15 -14.61 1.23
CA VAL A 160 9.61 -14.39 1.14
C VAL A 160 10.29 -15.40 0.21
N LYS A 161 9.85 -16.66 0.21
CA LYS A 161 10.41 -17.69 -0.69
C LYS A 161 10.09 -17.44 -2.16
N LYS A 162 8.86 -16.99 -2.43
CA LYS A 162 8.33 -16.74 -3.78
C LYS A 162 8.93 -15.50 -4.45
N ASN A 163 9.23 -14.45 -3.68
CA ASN A 163 9.59 -13.14 -4.22
C ASN A 163 11.08 -12.80 -4.00
N HIS A 164 11.60 -11.87 -4.81
CA HIS A 164 12.98 -11.41 -4.67
C HIS A 164 13.12 -10.40 -3.50
N PRO A 165 14.14 -10.52 -2.61
CA PRO A 165 14.34 -9.62 -1.46
C PRO A 165 14.29 -8.11 -1.80
N ARG A 166 14.79 -7.71 -2.98
CA ARG A 166 14.74 -6.33 -3.48
C ARG A 166 13.33 -5.77 -3.69
N GLU A 167 12.36 -6.64 -4.00
CA GLU A 167 10.97 -6.24 -4.29
C GLU A 167 10.10 -6.22 -3.04
N ILE A 168 10.49 -6.98 -2.00
CA ILE A 168 9.73 -7.12 -0.76
C ILE A 168 10.25 -6.22 0.37
N LEU A 169 11.49 -5.73 0.32
CA LEU A 169 12.10 -4.86 1.34
C LEU A 169 12.21 -3.39 0.90
N SER A 170 12.38 -2.49 1.87
CA SER A 170 12.85 -1.13 1.60
C SER A 170 14.31 -1.14 1.12
N THR A 171 14.73 -0.07 0.44
CA THR A 171 16.11 0.04 -0.07
C THR A 171 17.12 -0.01 1.07
N ASP A 172 16.85 0.71 2.17
CA ASP A 172 17.73 0.78 3.33
C ASP A 172 17.85 -0.58 4.01
N GLU A 173 16.71 -1.24 4.30
CA GLU A 173 16.71 -2.55 4.93
C GLU A 173 17.40 -3.60 4.05
N PHE A 174 17.19 -3.55 2.73
CA PHE A 174 17.86 -4.45 1.80
C PHE A 174 19.38 -4.29 1.81
N LEU A 175 19.88 -3.05 1.76
CA LEU A 175 21.32 -2.77 1.76
C LEU A 175 21.98 -3.22 3.07
N GLU A 176 21.35 -2.94 4.22
CA GLU A 176 21.83 -3.39 5.52
C GLU A 176 21.89 -4.92 5.62
N LEU A 177 20.83 -5.62 5.20
CA LEU A 177 20.84 -7.09 5.22
C LEU A 177 21.90 -7.65 4.26
N ARG A 178 22.03 -7.07 3.06
CA ARG A 178 23.01 -7.52 2.07
C ARG A 178 24.44 -7.37 2.57
N GLN A 179 24.78 -6.23 3.19
CA GLN A 179 26.09 -6.01 3.77
C GLN A 179 26.41 -7.05 4.85
N ASN A 180 25.45 -7.35 5.73
CA ASN A 180 25.60 -8.37 6.76
C ASN A 180 25.80 -9.77 6.16
N VAL A 181 25.08 -10.11 5.09
CA VAL A 181 25.21 -11.40 4.39
C VAL A 181 26.58 -11.52 3.73
N VAL A 182 27.02 -10.50 2.99
CA VAL A 182 28.34 -10.49 2.33
C VAL A 182 29.47 -10.60 3.35
N ASN A 183 29.38 -9.90 4.48
CA ASN A 183 30.37 -10.01 5.56
C ASN A 183 30.42 -11.41 6.15
N THR A 184 29.26 -12.08 6.30
CA THR A 184 29.20 -13.46 6.80
C THR A 184 29.87 -14.42 5.82
N LEU A 185 29.57 -14.30 4.52
CA LEU A 185 30.17 -15.16 3.49
C LEU A 185 31.70 -14.96 3.37
N LYS A 186 32.18 -13.72 3.49
CA LYS A 186 33.62 -13.43 3.50
C LYS A 186 34.32 -14.03 4.73
N HIS A 187 33.67 -13.98 5.89
CA HIS A 187 34.23 -14.55 7.11
C HIS A 187 34.28 -16.08 7.07
N ASP A 188 33.25 -16.73 6.54
CA ASP A 188 33.22 -18.19 6.36
C ASP A 188 34.26 -18.67 5.34
N ALA A 189 34.58 -17.86 4.32
CA ALA A 189 35.65 -18.15 3.38
C ALA A 189 37.06 -18.08 4.01
N VAL A 190 37.29 -17.15 4.93
CA VAL A 190 38.59 -16.97 5.61
C VAL A 190 38.85 -18.04 6.66
N LEU A 191 37.81 -18.61 7.28
CA LEU A 191 37.95 -19.74 8.22
C LEU A 191 38.08 -21.12 7.54
N GLY A 192 38.04 -21.17 6.21
CA GLY A 192 38.21 -22.39 5.41
C GLY A 192 39.62 -22.60 4.86
N GLU A 193 40.54 -21.66 5.09
CA GLU A 193 41.94 -21.71 4.65
C GLU A 193 42.88 -21.81 5.87
N ASP A 194 42.79 -22.91 6.62
CA ASP A 194 43.85 -23.35 7.53
C ASP A 194 44.27 -24.78 7.12
N ASP A 195 45.30 -24.85 6.25
CA ASP A 195 46.37 -25.86 6.17
C ASP A 195 46.88 -25.97 4.72
N ASP A 196 47.99 -25.27 4.45
CA ASP A 196 49.16 -25.72 3.68
C ASP A 196 49.84 -24.53 2.99
N ASP A 197 50.75 -23.85 3.69
CA ASP A 197 52.05 -23.59 3.06
C ASP A 197 53.14 -23.35 4.13
N ASP A 198 53.86 -24.44 4.40
CA ASP A 198 55.13 -24.43 5.10
C ASP A 198 56.21 -23.92 4.12
N LYS A 199 56.48 -22.61 4.09
CA LYS A 199 57.72 -22.11 3.50
C LYS A 199 58.24 -20.81 4.12
N LEU A 200 59.45 -20.93 4.68
CA LEU A 200 60.25 -19.90 5.33
C LEU A 200 60.48 -18.62 4.51
N PRO A 201 60.82 -17.50 5.18
CA PRO A 201 60.94 -16.18 4.55
C PRO A 201 62.32 -15.99 3.90
N ASP A 202 62.35 -15.52 2.66
CA ASP A 202 63.59 -15.02 2.05
C ASP A 202 63.58 -13.49 1.99
N LYS A 203 64.59 -12.91 2.62
CA LYS A 203 64.90 -11.49 2.62
C LYS A 203 65.77 -11.20 1.39
N ASN A 204 65.32 -10.31 0.50
CA ASN A 204 66.15 -9.38 -0.28
C ASN A 204 65.19 -8.42 -1.00
N SER A 205 65.07 -7.18 -0.51
CA SER A 205 65.72 -5.98 -1.05
C SER A 205 65.35 -5.71 -2.50
N ASP A 206 64.47 -4.73 -2.73
CA ASP A 206 64.78 -3.59 -3.60
C ASP A 206 63.72 -2.49 -3.43
N SER A 207 64.14 -1.39 -2.81
CA SER A 207 63.42 -0.12 -2.85
C SER A 207 63.55 0.50 -4.25
N PRO A 208 62.53 1.18 -4.79
CA PRO A 208 62.67 1.89 -6.06
C PRO A 208 63.48 3.20 -5.87
N PRO A 209 64.34 3.60 -6.82
CA PRO A 209 64.99 4.91 -6.76
C PRO A 209 63.97 6.04 -7.06
N PRO A 210 64.05 7.17 -6.36
CA PRO A 210 63.17 8.32 -6.59
C PRO A 210 63.71 9.24 -7.70
N GLY A 211 62.83 9.62 -8.64
CA GLY A 211 62.95 10.83 -9.48
C GLY A 211 63.05 10.61 -10.99
N MET A 212 61.93 10.79 -11.71
CA MET A 212 61.84 11.57 -12.95
C MET A 212 60.37 11.78 -13.35
N ASP A 213 60.14 12.93 -13.97
CA ASP A 213 58.89 13.69 -14.04
C ASP A 213 57.81 13.19 -15.02
N LEU A 214 56.60 13.70 -14.75
CA LEU A 214 55.47 14.10 -15.60
C LEU A 214 55.45 13.73 -17.10
N ASP A 215 54.23 13.39 -17.52
CA ASP A 215 53.66 13.50 -18.87
C ASP A 215 54.16 12.50 -19.92
N ASP A 216 53.54 11.32 -19.97
CA ASP A 216 53.08 10.77 -21.25
C ASP A 216 51.97 9.73 -21.04
N ALA A 217 50.74 10.21 -20.95
CA ALA A 217 49.56 9.39 -21.17
C ALA A 217 49.14 9.53 -22.65
N PRO A 218 49.21 8.46 -23.47
CA PRO A 218 48.54 8.46 -24.76
C PRO A 218 47.03 8.27 -24.54
N PRO A 219 46.17 9.14 -25.11
CA PRO A 219 44.72 9.03 -25.01
C PRO A 219 44.20 7.93 -25.94
N GLY A 220 43.67 6.85 -25.37
CA GLY A 220 42.98 5.80 -26.10
C GLY A 220 42.08 5.01 -25.17
N LEU A 221 40.76 5.20 -25.31
CA LEU A 221 39.72 4.30 -24.80
C LEU A 221 40.15 2.85 -25.10
N GLU A 222 40.09 1.91 -24.15
CA GLU A 222 38.84 1.32 -23.66
C GLU A 222 38.93 0.91 -22.18
N PRO A 223 37.93 1.19 -21.33
CA PRO A 223 37.67 0.35 -20.19
C PRO A 223 36.93 -0.88 -20.71
N ASP A 224 37.70 -1.96 -20.89
CA ASP A 224 37.16 -3.28 -21.18
C ASP A 224 36.05 -3.63 -20.18
N GLY A 225 34.95 -4.12 -20.72
CA GLY A 225 33.67 -4.23 -20.04
C GLY A 225 33.73 -5.18 -18.86
N THR A 226 33.65 -4.64 -17.65
CA THR A 226 33.21 -5.42 -16.48
C THR A 226 32.29 -4.60 -15.58
N THR A 227 31.37 -3.85 -16.19
CA THR A 227 30.25 -3.19 -15.50
C THR A 227 28.98 -4.05 -15.51
N ILE A 228 29.10 -5.38 -15.65
CA ILE A 228 27.95 -6.32 -15.71
C ILE A 228 28.02 -7.40 -14.61
N GLU A 229 29.12 -7.56 -13.87
CA GLU A 229 29.21 -8.60 -12.81
C GLU A 229 28.64 -8.17 -11.45
N LYS A 230 28.32 -6.88 -11.26
CA LYS A 230 27.91 -6.35 -9.94
C LYS A 230 26.43 -6.54 -9.61
N ASP A 231 25.63 -7.01 -10.57
CA ASP A 231 24.16 -6.99 -10.48
C ASP A 231 23.47 -8.36 -10.48
N MET A 232 24.23 -9.45 -10.43
CA MET A 232 23.67 -10.78 -10.13
C MET A 232 24.11 -11.19 -8.74
N MET A 233 23.23 -10.97 -7.74
CA MET A 233 23.39 -11.66 -6.46
C MET A 233 23.52 -13.15 -6.74
N SER A 234 24.55 -13.80 -6.17
CA SER A 234 24.69 -15.25 -6.29
C SER A 234 23.42 -15.92 -5.75
N SER A 235 23.07 -17.07 -6.33
CA SER A 235 21.96 -17.90 -5.83
C SER A 235 22.10 -18.17 -4.32
N GLU A 236 23.34 -18.34 -3.85
CA GLU A 236 23.66 -18.52 -2.43
C GLU A 236 23.41 -17.26 -1.60
N GLU A 237 23.79 -16.08 -2.11
CA GLU A 237 23.52 -14.79 -1.47
C GLU A 237 22.00 -14.55 -1.37
N LEU A 238 21.25 -14.89 -2.41
CA LEU A 238 19.80 -14.77 -2.46
C LEU A 238 19.10 -15.65 -1.43
N GLU A 239 19.48 -16.93 -1.34
CA GLU A 239 18.89 -17.86 -0.38
C GLU A 239 19.28 -17.50 1.07
N LEU A 240 20.52 -17.06 1.30
CA LEU A 240 20.96 -16.59 2.61
C LEU A 240 20.23 -15.30 3.03
N MET A 241 19.98 -14.38 2.09
CA MET A 241 19.16 -13.19 2.31
C MET A 241 17.73 -13.57 2.72
N LYS A 242 17.06 -14.46 1.98
CA LYS A 242 15.71 -14.94 2.33
C LYS A 242 15.68 -15.60 3.71
N LYS A 243 16.70 -16.41 4.03
CA LYS A 243 16.84 -17.07 5.34
C LYS A 243 16.97 -16.04 6.47
N LYS A 244 17.82 -15.03 6.31
CA LYS A 244 18.00 -13.95 7.31
C LYS A 244 16.74 -13.10 7.49
N ILE A 245 15.98 -12.84 6.42
CA ILE A 245 14.68 -12.16 6.51
C ILE A 245 13.71 -12.96 7.38
N ILE A 246 13.57 -14.27 7.10
CA ILE A 246 12.69 -15.15 7.86
C ILE A 246 13.14 -15.23 9.33
N GLU A 247 14.43 -15.36 9.59
CA GLU A 247 14.97 -15.45 10.96
C GLU A 247 14.69 -14.19 11.78
N LYS A 248 14.91 -13.00 11.21
CA LYS A 248 14.63 -11.73 11.87
C LYS A 248 13.15 -11.63 12.29
N ARG A 249 12.24 -12.06 11.42
CA ARG A 249 10.79 -12.05 11.69
C ARG A 249 10.33 -13.22 12.57
N LYS A 250 11.06 -14.34 12.61
CA LYS A 250 10.80 -15.47 13.52
C LYS A 250 10.91 -15.04 14.98
N ILE A 251 11.90 -14.21 15.31
CA ILE A 251 12.06 -13.64 16.66
C ILE A 251 10.83 -12.81 17.07
N LEU A 252 10.23 -12.07 16.13
CA LEU A 252 8.98 -11.32 16.39
C LEU A 252 7.81 -12.28 16.61
N HIS A 253 7.69 -13.31 15.78
CA HIS A 253 6.65 -14.34 15.88
C HIS A 253 6.71 -15.09 17.22
N GLU A 254 7.89 -15.49 17.68
CA GLU A 254 8.08 -16.18 18.98
C GLU A 254 7.68 -15.28 20.15
N LYS A 255 7.99 -13.99 20.10
CA LYS A 255 7.52 -13.02 21.12
C LYS A 255 6.00 -12.89 21.11
N ASN A 256 5.39 -12.85 19.93
CA ASN A 256 3.95 -12.77 19.78
C ASN A 256 3.25 -14.03 20.26
N GLU A 257 3.82 -15.22 19.99
CA GLU A 257 3.30 -16.51 20.48
C GLU A 257 3.18 -16.54 22.01
N ILE A 258 4.16 -16.01 22.73
CA ILE A 258 4.10 -15.89 24.19
C ILE A 258 2.92 -15.01 24.61
N GLU A 259 2.66 -13.92 23.90
CA GLU A 259 1.56 -13.01 24.20
C GLU A 259 0.19 -13.62 23.85
N VAL A 260 0.08 -14.33 22.73
CA VAL A 260 -1.09 -15.13 22.36
C VAL A 260 -1.40 -16.15 23.45
N GLY A 261 -0.37 -16.87 23.93
CA GLY A 261 -0.52 -17.87 25.00
C GLY A 261 -1.10 -17.31 26.30
N LYS A 262 -0.81 -16.06 26.65
CA LYS A 262 -1.40 -15.40 27.83
C LYS A 262 -2.90 -15.11 27.67
N ARG A 263 -3.35 -14.85 26.44
CA ARG A 263 -4.74 -14.48 26.13
C ARG A 263 -5.60 -15.67 25.72
N TRP A 264 -4.97 -16.75 25.27
CA TRP A 264 -5.63 -17.91 24.68
C TRP A 264 -6.79 -18.45 25.51
N SER A 265 -6.58 -18.69 26.81
CA SER A 265 -7.60 -19.23 27.70
C SER A 265 -8.79 -18.28 27.91
N PHE A 266 -8.54 -16.97 27.93
CA PHE A 266 -9.59 -15.95 28.10
C PHE A 266 -10.43 -15.79 26.82
N GLU A 267 -9.78 -15.76 25.66
CA GLU A 267 -10.44 -15.62 24.34
C GLU A 267 -11.26 -16.87 23.97
N GLU A 268 -10.78 -18.05 24.35
CA GLU A 268 -11.54 -19.31 24.25
C GLU A 268 -12.77 -19.29 25.16
N ALA A 269 -12.66 -18.79 26.40
CA ALA A 269 -13.81 -18.73 27.31
C ALA A 269 -14.95 -17.84 26.79
N PHE A 270 -14.64 -16.79 26.02
CA PHE A 270 -15.65 -15.98 25.34
C PHE A 270 -16.41 -16.76 24.25
N LEU A 271 -15.79 -17.73 23.57
CA LEU A 271 -16.49 -18.61 22.61
C LEU A 271 -17.57 -19.44 23.31
N TRP A 272 -17.25 -20.00 24.48
CA TRP A 272 -18.19 -20.82 25.23
C TRP A 272 -19.36 -20.00 25.81
N CYS A 273 -19.12 -18.76 26.23
CA CYS A 273 -20.20 -17.89 26.72
C CYS A 273 -21.16 -17.42 25.61
N GLU A 274 -20.69 -17.20 24.37
CA GLU A 274 -21.59 -16.88 23.25
C GLU A 274 -22.40 -18.09 22.78
N PHE A 275 -21.83 -19.30 22.82
CA PHE A 275 -22.55 -20.54 22.50
C PHE A 275 -23.51 -21.02 23.59
N LEU A 276 -23.41 -20.49 24.82
CA LEU A 276 -24.27 -20.83 25.96
C LEU A 276 -25.39 -19.82 26.22
N LYS A 277 -25.63 -18.85 25.33
CA LYS A 277 -26.87 -18.06 25.37
C LYS A 277 -28.01 -18.87 24.73
N PRO A 278 -29.07 -19.21 25.48
CA PRO A 278 -30.21 -20.00 25.00
C PRO A 278 -31.04 -19.28 23.94
#